data_AF-A0A833LI34-F1
#
_entry.id   AF-A0A833LI34-F1
#
_cell.length_a   1.000
_cell.length_b   1.000
_cell.length_c   1.000
_cell.angle_alpha   90.00
_cell.angle_beta   90.00
_cell.angle_gamma   90.00
#
_symmetry.space_group_name_H-M   'P 1'
#
loop_
_entity.id
_entity.type
_entity.pdbx_description
1 polymer ?
#
loop_
_entity_poly.entity_id
_entity_poly.type
_entity_poly.pdbx_seq_one_letter_code
_entity_poly.pdbx_strand_id
1 'polypeptide(L)'
;EGRYDDFFPSASLKYSVTDSLDIHAGYSKTIMHPEVGDLAGVPPEGSILPGSYDYNREDTRQSVLDQMQARMQEEVAAVWASCRADVCGPNGVLKTPEQLVTLASIVERETGVPTERRQVAAVFVNRLKKGMRLQSDPTIIYGITKGEGQLGRGLKRSEIEARTAYNTYQIDGLPAGPIANPGVESLRAVANPDDVDYLYFVAAGPVPSDGHLFAATYKEHRANVAKYREIERQQAIAAEAEAEAAKDAIEAEQASEAGEDVPAGAAAPQ
;
A
#
# COMPACT_ATOMS: atom_id res chain seq x y z
N GLU A 1 -18.85 -38.96 42.36
CA GLU A 1 -18.86 -37.49 42.27
C GLU A 1 -17.53 -37.04 41.70
N GLY A 2 -17.52 -36.52 40.49
CA GLY A 2 -16.32 -36.04 39.80
C GLY A 2 -16.74 -34.92 38.88
N ARG A 3 -17.06 -33.77 39.47
CA ARG A 3 -17.45 -32.55 38.78
C ARG A 3 -16.20 -31.66 38.73
N TYR A 4 -15.40 -31.85 37.70
CA TYR A 4 -14.51 -30.80 37.20
C TYR A 4 -15.13 -30.32 35.90
N ASP A 5 -16.21 -29.56 36.05
CA ASP A 5 -16.65 -28.62 35.02
C ASP A 5 -15.58 -27.53 35.01
N ASP A 6 -14.54 -27.76 34.22
CA ASP A 6 -13.49 -26.78 33.95
C ASP A 6 -14.13 -25.57 33.26
N PHE A 7 -14.41 -24.56 34.08
CA PHE A 7 -14.80 -23.22 33.67
C PHE A 7 -13.58 -22.53 33.05
N PHE A 8 -13.19 -22.94 31.84
CA PHE A 8 -12.34 -22.12 30.99
C PHE A 8 -13.23 -21.04 30.38
N PRO A 9 -13.03 -19.74 30.67
CA PRO A 9 -13.69 -18.71 29.89
C PRO A 9 -13.28 -18.93 28.43
N SER A 10 -14.25 -18.93 27.52
CA SER A 10 -14.03 -19.02 26.08
C SER A 10 -13.02 -17.96 25.67
N ALA A 11 -11.75 -18.34 25.56
CA ALA A 11 -10.70 -17.42 25.17
C ALA A 11 -10.92 -17.14 23.67
N SER A 12 -11.58 -16.02 23.36
CA SER A 12 -11.61 -15.47 22.02
C SER A 12 -10.18 -15.12 21.62
N LEU A 13 -9.67 -15.72 20.55
CA LEU A 13 -8.40 -15.29 19.98
C LEU A 13 -8.65 -14.10 19.05
N LYS A 14 -7.73 -13.13 19.07
CA LYS A 14 -7.77 -11.95 18.19
C LYS A 14 -6.73 -12.14 17.09
N TYR A 15 -7.14 -11.97 15.83
CA TYR A 15 -6.23 -11.93 14.69
C TYR A 15 -6.39 -10.62 13.91
N SER A 16 -5.35 -10.19 13.18
CA SER A 16 -5.35 -8.96 12.38
C SER A 16 -4.93 -9.25 10.95
N VAL A 17 -5.79 -8.92 9.99
CA VAL A 17 -5.46 -8.91 8.55
C VAL A 17 -5.14 -7.47 8.19
N THR A 18 -3.87 -7.18 7.89
CA THR A 18 -3.37 -5.80 7.86
C THR A 18 -3.05 -5.25 6.46
N ASP A 19 -2.97 -6.06 5.40
CA ASP A 19 -2.69 -5.51 4.06
C ASP A 19 -3.40 -6.27 2.92
N SER A 20 -3.49 -5.63 1.75
CA SER A 20 -3.85 -6.18 0.45
C SER A 20 -2.84 -7.17 -0.14
N LEU A 21 -1.55 -7.06 0.23
CA LEU A 21 -0.49 -8.02 -0.12
C LEU A 21 -0.77 -9.43 0.43
N ASP A 22 -1.55 -9.51 1.51
CA ASP A 22 -1.86 -10.73 2.24
C ASP A 22 -2.76 -11.70 1.47
N ILE A 23 -3.54 -11.18 0.52
CA ILE A 23 -4.50 -11.95 -0.25
C ILE A 23 -3.72 -12.67 -1.36
N HIS A 24 -3.14 -11.96 -2.32
CA HIS A 24 -2.61 -12.62 -3.50
C HIS A 24 -1.14 -13.11 -3.37
N ALA A 25 -0.29 -12.50 -2.53
CA ALA A 25 1.12 -12.90 -2.41
C ALA A 25 1.35 -14.03 -1.38
N GLY A 26 0.31 -14.50 -0.69
CA GLY A 26 0.53 -15.39 0.45
C GLY A 26 -0.69 -15.90 1.19
N TYR A 27 -1.70 -16.42 0.47
CA TYR A 27 -2.81 -17.21 1.03
C TYR A 27 -2.41 -18.45 1.88
N SER A 28 -1.13 -18.67 2.19
CA SER A 28 -0.65 -19.96 2.69
C SER A 28 0.20 -19.96 3.96
N LYS A 29 0.75 -18.85 4.48
CA LYS A 29 1.71 -18.98 5.60
C LYS A 29 1.60 -18.06 6.81
N THR A 30 0.92 -16.92 6.74
CA THR A 30 0.92 -15.98 7.88
C THR A 30 -0.47 -15.69 8.45
N ILE A 31 -1.56 -16.16 7.80
CA ILE A 31 -2.87 -15.47 7.93
C ILE A 31 -4.06 -16.32 8.34
N MET A 32 -3.91 -17.62 8.51
CA MET A 32 -5.08 -18.48 8.71
C MET A 32 -4.97 -19.38 9.92
N HIS A 33 -5.05 -18.79 11.11
CA HIS A 33 -5.74 -19.43 12.23
C HIS A 33 -7.17 -18.91 12.24
N PRO A 34 -8.20 -19.76 12.18
CA PRO A 34 -8.24 -21.17 12.58
C PRO A 34 -7.53 -22.15 11.64
N GLU A 35 -6.91 -23.19 12.21
CA GLU A 35 -6.18 -24.23 11.44
C GLU A 35 -7.12 -25.11 10.60
N VAL A 36 -8.43 -24.98 10.81
CA VAL A 36 -9.48 -25.90 10.36
C VAL A 36 -10.28 -25.31 9.20
N GLY A 37 -10.58 -26.17 8.22
CA GLY A 37 -11.42 -25.87 7.07
C GLY A 37 -10.66 -25.34 5.86
N ASP A 38 -11.13 -25.73 4.67
CA ASP A 38 -10.65 -25.23 3.39
C ASP A 38 -11.36 -23.92 3.02
N LEU A 39 -10.69 -23.08 2.23
CA LEU A 39 -11.32 -21.91 1.62
C LEU A 39 -12.04 -22.31 0.33
N ALA A 40 -13.22 -21.75 0.09
CA ALA A 40 -13.94 -21.96 -1.16
C ALA A 40 -13.21 -21.37 -2.39
N GLY A 41 -12.34 -20.38 -2.18
CA GLY A 41 -11.55 -19.74 -3.22
C GLY A 41 -10.91 -18.44 -2.75
N VAL A 42 -10.21 -17.77 -3.66
CA VAL A 42 -9.68 -16.42 -3.43
C VAL A 42 -10.84 -15.41 -3.55
N PRO A 43 -11.15 -14.64 -2.49
CA PRO A 43 -12.16 -13.59 -2.54
C PRO A 43 -11.76 -12.51 -3.57
N PRO A 44 -12.73 -11.90 -4.27
CA PRO A 44 -12.46 -10.78 -5.17
C PRO A 44 -11.77 -9.61 -4.45
N GLU A 45 -10.95 -8.84 -5.18
CA GLU A 45 -10.41 -7.59 -4.65
C GLU A 45 -11.53 -6.64 -4.20
N GLY A 46 -11.27 -5.89 -3.13
CA GLY A 46 -12.24 -4.98 -2.52
C GLY A 46 -13.45 -5.65 -1.86
N SER A 47 -13.51 -6.99 -1.78
CA SER A 47 -14.65 -7.70 -1.19
C SER A 47 -14.51 -7.99 0.31
N ILE A 48 -13.31 -7.86 0.88
CA ILE A 48 -13.06 -8.12 2.31
C ILE A 48 -12.54 -6.86 2.99
N LEU A 49 -12.95 -6.63 4.23
CA LEU A 49 -12.48 -5.47 4.99
C LEU A 49 -11.22 -5.85 5.79
N PRO A 50 -10.06 -5.21 5.56
CA PRO A 50 -8.89 -5.40 6.40
C PRO A 50 -9.17 -4.89 7.82
N GLY A 51 -8.62 -5.57 8.82
CA GLY A 51 -8.82 -5.22 10.23
C GLY A 51 -8.59 -6.37 11.18
N SER A 52 -8.98 -6.17 12.43
CA SER A 52 -8.88 -7.18 13.48
C SER A 52 -10.21 -7.87 13.71
N TYR A 53 -10.17 -9.21 13.71
CA TYR A 53 -11.33 -10.08 13.83
C TYR A 53 -11.12 -11.03 15.01
N ASP A 54 -12.14 -11.11 15.86
CA ASP A 54 -12.20 -12.04 16.97
C ASP A 54 -12.82 -13.34 16.46
N TYR A 55 -12.21 -14.48 16.78
CA TYR A 55 -12.71 -15.81 16.41
C TYR A 55 -12.56 -16.79 17.57
N ASN A 56 -13.36 -17.85 17.52
CA ASN A 56 -13.35 -18.97 18.45
C ASN A 56 -12.56 -20.15 17.87
N ARG A 57 -12.12 -21.07 18.74
CA ARG A 57 -11.36 -22.26 18.32
C ARG A 57 -12.08 -23.11 17.26
N GLU A 58 -13.41 -23.14 17.33
CA GLU A 58 -14.26 -23.95 16.44
C GLU A 58 -14.62 -23.23 15.13
N ASP A 59 -14.26 -21.95 14.97
CA ASP A 59 -14.50 -21.23 13.74
C ASP A 59 -13.65 -21.82 12.61
N THR A 60 -14.13 -21.70 11.37
CA THR A 60 -13.41 -22.12 10.17
C THR A 60 -12.81 -20.92 9.44
N ARG A 61 -11.82 -21.16 8.58
CA ARG A 61 -11.28 -20.12 7.69
C ARG A 61 -12.38 -19.42 6.89
N GLN A 62 -13.32 -20.20 6.37
CA GLN A 62 -14.45 -19.68 5.60
C GLN A 62 -15.36 -18.79 6.46
N SER A 63 -15.67 -19.18 7.70
CA SER A 63 -16.52 -18.34 8.56
C SER A 63 -15.90 -16.99 8.92
N VAL A 64 -14.56 -16.94 9.09
CA VAL A 64 -13.85 -15.67 9.30
C VAL A 64 -13.89 -14.83 8.02
N LEU A 65 -13.66 -15.45 6.85
CA LEU A 65 -13.76 -14.77 5.57
C LEU A 65 -15.17 -14.20 5.33
N ASP A 66 -16.22 -14.96 5.62
CA ASP A 66 -17.61 -14.53 5.51
C ASP A 66 -17.88 -13.33 6.43
N GLN A 67 -17.32 -13.33 7.64
CA GLN A 67 -17.39 -12.19 8.56
C GLN A 67 -16.70 -10.94 7.98
N MET A 68 -15.52 -11.09 7.37
CA MET A 68 -14.81 -9.98 6.73
C MET A 68 -15.59 -9.40 5.54
N GLN A 69 -16.24 -10.26 4.74
CA GLN A 69 -17.07 -9.83 3.62
C GLN A 69 -18.34 -9.12 4.08
N ALA A 70 -19.00 -9.66 5.10
CA ALA A 70 -20.17 -9.03 5.71
C ALA A 70 -19.83 -7.63 6.24
N ARG A 71 -18.70 -7.50 6.97
CA ARG A 71 -18.20 -6.22 7.46
C ARG A 71 -17.89 -5.24 6.34
N MET A 72 -17.28 -5.70 5.24
CA MET A 72 -17.02 -4.84 4.08
C MET A 72 -18.32 -4.29 3.50
N GLN A 73 -19.34 -5.14 3.31
CA GLN A 73 -20.64 -4.72 2.79
C GLN A 73 -21.33 -3.71 3.71
N GLU A 74 -21.31 -3.95 5.03
CA GLU A 74 -21.87 -3.04 6.04
C GLU A 74 -21.18 -1.66 6.00
N GLU A 75 -19.84 -1.63 6.03
CA GLU A 75 -19.07 -0.38 6.03
C GLU A 75 -19.22 0.38 4.71
N VAL A 76 -19.19 -0.31 3.56
CA VAL A 76 -19.42 0.32 2.26
C VAL A 76 -20.82 0.92 2.20
N ALA A 77 -21.85 0.21 2.67
CA ALA A 77 -23.21 0.74 2.70
C ALA A 77 -23.34 1.97 3.62
N ALA A 78 -22.74 1.92 4.81
CA ALA A 78 -22.75 3.03 5.76
C ALA A 78 -22.02 4.27 5.22
N VAL A 79 -20.81 4.07 4.68
CA VAL A 79 -20.01 5.15 4.09
C VAL A 79 -20.73 5.75 2.88
N TRP A 80 -21.27 4.91 1.98
CA TRP A 80 -22.02 5.36 0.82
C TRP A 80 -23.24 6.22 1.19
N ALA A 81 -23.99 5.81 2.21
CA ALA A 81 -25.17 6.56 2.69
C ALA A 81 -24.80 7.95 3.25
N SER A 82 -23.61 8.09 3.84
CA SER A 82 -23.09 9.35 4.39
C SER A 82 -22.21 10.15 3.41
N CYS A 83 -21.99 9.63 2.20
CA CYS A 83 -21.06 10.21 1.24
C CYS A 83 -21.54 11.58 0.75
N ARG A 84 -20.60 12.48 0.49
CA ARG A 84 -20.89 13.83 -0.02
C ARG A 84 -21.57 13.74 -1.39
N ALA A 85 -22.64 14.49 -1.60
CA ALA A 85 -23.51 14.35 -2.79
C ALA A 85 -22.85 14.73 -4.13
N ASP A 86 -21.83 15.59 -4.11
CA ASP A 86 -21.00 15.89 -5.29
C ASP A 86 -19.98 14.78 -5.58
N VAL A 87 -19.74 13.87 -4.64
CA VAL A 87 -18.83 12.74 -4.77
C VAL A 87 -19.58 11.47 -5.09
N CYS A 88 -20.61 11.09 -4.33
CA CYS A 88 -21.37 9.86 -4.55
C CYS A 88 -22.83 10.13 -4.92
N GLY A 89 -23.40 9.21 -5.70
CA GLY A 89 -24.82 9.18 -6.05
C GLY A 89 -25.08 9.54 -7.52
N PRO A 90 -26.35 9.67 -7.92
CA PRO A 90 -26.72 9.85 -9.33
C PRO A 90 -26.07 11.07 -9.99
N ASN A 91 -25.88 12.15 -9.22
CA ASN A 91 -25.26 13.40 -9.66
C ASN A 91 -23.79 13.54 -9.22
N GLY A 92 -23.29 12.64 -8.36
CA GLY A 92 -21.91 12.65 -7.88
C GLY A 92 -20.93 12.12 -8.93
N VAL A 93 -19.64 12.24 -8.65
CA VAL A 93 -18.57 11.68 -9.50
C VAL A 93 -18.66 10.15 -9.61
N LEU A 94 -18.86 9.51 -8.46
CA LEU A 94 -19.00 8.07 -8.28
C LEU A 94 -20.48 7.73 -8.28
N LYS A 95 -20.89 6.88 -9.20
CA LYS A 95 -22.29 6.51 -9.45
C LYS A 95 -22.74 5.30 -8.65
N THR A 96 -21.81 4.45 -8.22
CA THR A 96 -22.12 3.22 -7.50
C THR A 96 -21.17 2.96 -6.32
N PRO A 97 -21.58 2.19 -5.29
CA PRO A 97 -20.71 1.78 -4.20
C PRO A 97 -19.45 1.03 -4.67
N GLU A 98 -19.52 0.28 -5.77
CA GLU A 98 -18.36 -0.43 -6.33
C GLU A 98 -17.30 0.56 -6.85
N GLN A 99 -17.73 1.71 -7.38
CA GLN A 99 -16.81 2.78 -7.78
C GLN A 99 -16.16 3.46 -6.57
N LEU A 100 -16.88 3.59 -5.45
CA LEU A 100 -16.31 4.03 -4.17
C LEU A 100 -15.23 3.06 -3.70
N VAL A 101 -15.50 1.76 -3.69
CA VAL A 101 -14.51 0.72 -3.31
C VAL A 101 -13.30 0.76 -4.25
N THR A 102 -13.54 0.89 -5.56
CA THR A 102 -12.46 0.96 -6.56
C THR A 102 -11.54 2.14 -6.30
N LEU A 103 -12.10 3.35 -6.12
CA LEU A 103 -11.28 4.53 -5.86
C LEU A 103 -10.60 4.47 -4.48
N ALA A 104 -11.27 3.94 -3.46
CA ALA A 104 -10.69 3.74 -2.14
C ALA A 104 -9.48 2.78 -2.18
N SER A 105 -9.54 1.73 -3.01
CA SER A 105 -8.41 0.81 -3.19
C SER A 105 -7.18 1.48 -3.81
N ILE A 106 -7.39 2.48 -4.68
CA ILE A 106 -6.30 3.27 -5.25
C ILE A 106 -5.70 4.18 -4.17
N VAL A 107 -6.55 4.89 -3.42
CA VAL A 107 -6.12 5.76 -2.31
C VAL A 107 -5.34 4.98 -1.24
N GLU A 108 -5.78 3.77 -0.91
CA GLU A 108 -5.11 2.86 0.03
C GLU A 108 -3.66 2.58 -0.39
N ARG A 109 -3.45 2.31 -1.69
CA ARG A 109 -2.12 1.97 -2.23
C ARG A 109 -1.22 3.19 -2.46
N GLU A 110 -1.79 4.40 -2.49
CA GLU A 110 -1.06 5.62 -2.82
C GLU A 110 -0.41 6.28 -1.61
N THR A 111 -1.02 6.19 -0.41
CA THR A 111 -0.47 6.89 0.76
C THR A 111 -0.45 6.03 2.02
N GLY A 112 0.78 5.87 2.55
CA GLY A 112 1.01 5.33 3.89
C GLY A 112 0.84 6.37 5.00
N VAL A 113 0.68 7.65 4.67
CA VAL A 113 0.57 8.74 5.66
C VAL A 113 -0.90 9.02 5.96
N PRO A 114 -1.43 8.66 7.14
CA PRO A 114 -2.86 8.71 7.40
C PRO A 114 -3.48 10.10 7.27
N THR A 115 -2.70 11.14 7.60
CA THR A 115 -3.16 12.54 7.58
C THR A 115 -3.35 13.10 6.17
N GLU A 116 -2.70 12.53 5.16
CA GLU A 116 -2.78 13.00 3.77
C GLU A 116 -3.88 12.30 2.95
N ARG A 117 -4.46 11.23 3.50
CA ARG A 117 -5.39 10.36 2.78
C ARG A 117 -6.58 11.11 2.16
N ARG A 118 -7.14 12.09 2.88
CA ARG A 118 -8.24 12.93 2.38
C ARG A 118 -7.81 13.89 1.27
N GLN A 119 -6.55 14.34 1.26
CA GLN A 119 -5.99 15.19 0.21
C GLN A 119 -5.70 14.38 -1.06
N VAL A 120 -5.14 13.17 -0.91
CA VAL A 120 -4.96 12.23 -2.02
C VAL A 120 -6.30 11.86 -2.65
N ALA A 121 -7.29 11.53 -1.82
CA ALA A 121 -8.65 11.30 -2.29
C ALA A 121 -9.23 12.53 -3.03
N ALA A 122 -9.00 13.75 -2.51
CA ALA A 122 -9.42 14.98 -3.18
C ALA A 122 -8.82 15.11 -4.58
N VAL A 123 -7.52 14.81 -4.76
CA VAL A 123 -6.87 14.85 -6.08
C VAL A 123 -7.56 13.94 -7.08
N PHE A 124 -7.79 12.67 -6.72
CA PHE A 124 -8.42 11.74 -7.65
C PHE A 124 -9.89 12.09 -7.94
N VAL A 125 -10.65 12.50 -6.93
CA VAL A 125 -12.03 12.97 -7.13
C VAL A 125 -12.06 14.19 -8.04
N ASN A 126 -11.18 15.17 -7.84
CA ASN A 126 -11.10 16.37 -8.67
C ASN A 126 -10.68 16.06 -10.11
N ARG A 127 -9.76 15.11 -10.31
CA ARG A 127 -9.40 14.62 -11.65
C ARG A 127 -10.60 14.02 -12.36
N LEU A 128 -11.35 13.14 -11.70
CA LEU A 128 -12.56 12.54 -12.28
C LEU A 128 -13.61 13.61 -12.61
N LYS A 129 -13.83 14.61 -11.74
CA LYS A 129 -14.73 15.74 -12.02
C LYS A 129 -14.34 16.50 -13.29
N LYS A 130 -13.05 16.62 -13.57
CA LYS A 130 -12.51 17.34 -14.73
C LYS A 130 -12.31 16.44 -15.96
N GLY A 131 -12.67 15.16 -15.91
CA GLY A 131 -12.39 14.22 -16.98
C GLY A 131 -10.89 13.97 -17.20
N MET A 132 -10.07 14.18 -16.18
CA MET A 132 -8.64 13.88 -16.21
C MET A 132 -8.40 12.42 -15.82
N ARG A 133 -7.41 11.80 -16.47
CA ARG A 133 -6.93 10.47 -16.12
C ARG A 133 -6.33 10.45 -14.71
N LEU A 134 -6.51 9.35 -13.99
CA LEU A 134 -6.01 9.23 -12.60
C LEU A 134 -4.48 9.18 -12.56
N GLN A 135 -3.85 8.46 -13.50
CA GLN A 135 -2.40 8.32 -13.60
C GLN A 135 -1.73 7.88 -12.28
N SER A 136 -2.23 6.78 -11.71
CA SER A 136 -1.71 6.18 -10.47
C SER A 136 -0.90 4.93 -10.79
N ASP A 137 0.36 4.90 -10.33
CA ASP A 137 1.31 3.80 -10.57
C ASP A 137 0.82 2.46 -9.99
N PRO A 138 0.24 2.40 -8.76
CA PRO A 138 -0.39 1.19 -8.22
C PRO A 138 -1.35 0.49 -9.19
N THR A 139 -2.06 1.23 -10.03
CA THR A 139 -3.02 0.65 -10.98
C THR A 139 -2.33 -0.09 -12.13
N ILE A 140 -1.18 0.40 -12.59
CA ILE A 140 -0.34 -0.30 -13.58
C ILE A 140 0.26 -1.54 -12.94
N ILE A 141 0.81 -1.40 -11.73
CA ILE A 141 1.43 -2.50 -10.99
C ILE A 141 0.42 -3.64 -10.81
N TYR A 142 -0.79 -3.34 -10.35
CA TYR A 142 -1.85 -4.34 -10.23
C TYR A 142 -2.21 -4.98 -11.57
N GLY A 143 -2.27 -4.21 -12.67
CA GLY A 143 -2.50 -4.76 -14.00
C GLY A 143 -1.43 -5.77 -14.46
N ILE A 144 -0.20 -5.68 -13.92
CA ILE A 144 0.91 -6.59 -14.22
C ILE A 144 0.92 -7.77 -13.25
N THR A 145 0.85 -7.51 -11.95
CA THR A 145 1.03 -8.53 -10.91
C THR A 145 -0.27 -9.24 -10.54
N LYS A 146 -1.42 -8.65 -10.86
CA LYS A 146 -2.76 -9.12 -10.43
C LYS A 146 -2.85 -9.34 -8.92
N GLY A 147 -2.09 -8.56 -8.16
CA GLY A 147 -1.99 -8.71 -6.71
C GLY A 147 -1.01 -9.80 -6.24
N GLU A 148 -0.54 -10.72 -7.09
CA GLU A 148 0.24 -11.92 -6.71
C GLU A 148 1.62 -11.64 -6.10
N GLY A 149 1.99 -10.36 -5.98
CA GLY A 149 3.22 -9.93 -5.34
C GLY A 149 3.56 -8.48 -5.64
N GLN A 150 4.71 -8.07 -5.10
CA GLN A 150 5.32 -6.79 -5.46
C GLN A 150 6.03 -6.90 -6.81
N LEU A 151 6.04 -5.82 -7.58
CA LEU A 151 6.76 -5.79 -8.86
C LEU A 151 8.28 -5.97 -8.68
N GLY A 152 8.84 -5.55 -7.54
CA GLY A 152 10.26 -5.69 -7.20
C GLY A 152 11.20 -4.82 -8.03
N ARG A 153 10.67 -3.93 -8.88
CA ARG A 153 11.41 -2.99 -9.74
C ARG A 153 10.53 -1.80 -10.12
N GLY A 154 11.14 -0.77 -10.69
CA GLY A 154 10.42 0.33 -11.32
C GLY A 154 9.62 -0.08 -12.57
N LEU A 155 8.61 0.72 -12.90
CA LEU A 155 7.80 0.58 -14.11
C LEU A 155 8.64 0.87 -15.37
N LYS A 156 8.50 0.01 -16.39
CA LYS A 156 9.09 0.24 -17.71
C LYS A 156 8.21 1.19 -18.51
N ARG A 157 8.83 1.93 -19.43
CA ARG A 157 8.11 2.78 -20.37
C ARG A 157 7.03 2.02 -21.17
N SER A 158 7.34 0.81 -21.63
CA SER A 158 6.37 -0.03 -22.34
C SER A 158 5.15 -0.40 -21.50
N GLU A 159 5.29 -0.50 -20.17
CA GLU A 159 4.20 -0.81 -19.25
C GLU A 159 3.31 0.41 -19.03
N ILE A 160 3.92 1.60 -18.94
CA ILE A 160 3.20 2.88 -18.88
C ILE A 160 2.39 3.13 -20.16
N GLU A 161 2.95 2.77 -21.32
CA GLU A 161 2.32 2.94 -22.64
C GLU A 161 1.30 1.83 -22.98
N ALA A 162 1.32 0.69 -22.28
CA ALA A 162 0.44 -0.44 -22.56
C ALA A 162 -1.02 -0.15 -22.18
N ARG A 163 -1.95 -0.40 -23.12
CA ARG A 163 -3.40 -0.29 -22.84
C ARG A 163 -3.91 -1.54 -22.15
N THR A 164 -4.29 -1.40 -20.88
CA THR A 164 -4.94 -2.47 -20.09
C THR A 164 -6.18 -1.90 -19.39
N ALA A 165 -7.03 -2.77 -18.87
CA ALA A 165 -8.23 -2.37 -18.13
C ALA A 165 -7.93 -1.70 -16.77
N TYR A 166 -6.67 -1.73 -16.33
CA TYR A 166 -6.22 -1.15 -15.06
C TYR A 166 -5.23 0.02 -15.25
N ASN A 167 -4.62 0.19 -16.42
CA ASN A 167 -3.65 1.25 -16.64
C ASN A 167 -4.33 2.63 -16.74
N THR A 168 -4.43 3.33 -15.61
CA THR A 168 -5.01 4.68 -15.50
C THR A 168 -4.19 5.79 -16.16
N TYR A 169 -3.06 5.48 -16.79
CA TYR A 169 -2.39 6.41 -17.72
C TYR A 169 -3.02 6.36 -19.12
N GLN A 170 -3.66 5.24 -19.48
CA GLN A 170 -4.14 4.95 -20.82
C GLN A 170 -5.66 4.90 -20.94
N ILE A 171 -6.37 4.71 -19.83
CA ILE A 171 -7.84 4.75 -19.76
C ILE A 171 -8.33 6.05 -19.10
N ASP A 172 -9.55 6.43 -19.43
CA ASP A 172 -10.24 7.54 -18.78
C ASP A 172 -11.12 7.00 -17.65
N GLY A 173 -11.17 7.72 -16.52
CA GLY A 173 -11.97 7.31 -15.36
C GLY A 173 -11.29 6.26 -14.48
N LEU A 174 -12.11 5.39 -13.88
CA LEU A 174 -11.70 4.33 -12.96
C LEU A 174 -11.23 3.06 -13.73
N PRO A 175 -10.32 2.27 -13.14
CA PRO A 175 -10.01 0.93 -13.65
C PRO A 175 -11.21 0.00 -13.56
N ALA A 176 -11.11 -1.18 -14.19
CA ALA A 176 -12.18 -2.17 -14.25
C ALA A 176 -12.67 -2.70 -12.87
N GLY A 177 -11.86 -2.53 -11.83
CA GLY A 177 -12.21 -2.91 -10.47
C GLY A 177 -11.15 -2.42 -9.47
N PRO A 178 -11.34 -2.74 -8.18
CA PRO A 178 -10.37 -2.43 -7.14
C PRO A 178 -9.04 -3.14 -7.37
N ILE A 179 -7.96 -2.53 -6.87
CA ILE A 179 -6.58 -3.04 -6.97
C ILE A 179 -6.02 -3.55 -5.64
N ALA A 180 -6.86 -3.51 -4.61
CA ALA A 180 -6.57 -3.85 -3.22
C ALA A 180 -7.90 -3.94 -2.45
N ASN A 181 -7.82 -4.44 -1.21
CA ASN A 181 -8.91 -4.35 -0.24
C ASN A 181 -8.72 -3.10 0.63
N PRO A 182 -9.51 -2.03 0.44
CA PRO A 182 -9.33 -0.78 1.18
C PRO A 182 -9.81 -0.88 2.62
N GLY A 183 -9.12 -0.18 3.53
CA GLY A 183 -9.61 0.01 4.89
C GLY A 183 -10.77 1.01 4.98
N VAL A 184 -11.44 1.04 6.14
CA VAL A 184 -12.54 1.97 6.43
C VAL A 184 -12.12 3.43 6.22
N GLU A 185 -10.89 3.78 6.62
CA GLU A 185 -10.39 5.16 6.50
C GLU A 185 -10.17 5.59 5.05
N SER A 186 -9.85 4.67 4.14
CA SER A 186 -9.78 4.94 2.69
C SER A 186 -11.16 5.10 2.08
N LEU A 187 -12.13 4.28 2.48
CA LEU A 187 -13.54 4.46 2.09
C LEU A 187 -14.06 5.84 2.52
N ARG A 188 -13.84 6.21 3.79
CA ARG A 188 -14.25 7.51 4.35
C ARG A 188 -13.55 8.69 3.67
N ALA A 189 -12.25 8.56 3.41
CA ALA A 189 -11.48 9.61 2.74
C ALA A 189 -12.01 9.88 1.32
N VAL A 190 -12.38 8.84 0.58
CA VAL A 190 -13.00 9.00 -0.74
C VAL A 190 -14.40 9.57 -0.64
N ALA A 191 -15.21 9.13 0.33
CA ALA A 191 -16.58 9.60 0.48
C ALA A 191 -16.69 11.06 0.95
N ASN A 192 -15.70 11.53 1.70
CA ASN A 192 -15.61 12.90 2.19
C ASN A 192 -14.17 13.43 2.07
N PRO A 193 -13.68 13.71 0.86
CA PRO A 193 -12.33 14.21 0.65
C PRO A 193 -12.20 15.65 1.14
N ASP A 194 -10.98 16.14 1.29
CA ASP A 194 -10.76 17.55 1.64
C ASP A 194 -11.31 18.49 0.56
N ASP A 195 -11.79 19.66 0.98
CA ASP A 195 -12.31 20.68 0.08
C ASP A 195 -11.16 21.56 -0.43
N VAL A 196 -10.42 21.01 -1.39
CA VAL A 196 -9.22 21.61 -1.98
C VAL A 196 -9.21 21.38 -3.48
N ASP A 197 -8.62 22.30 -4.24
CA ASP A 197 -8.55 22.23 -5.71
C ASP A 197 -7.34 21.45 -6.25
N TYR A 198 -6.72 20.62 -5.42
CA TYR A 198 -5.53 19.88 -5.82
C TYR A 198 -5.83 18.92 -6.98
N LEU A 199 -4.93 18.91 -7.96
CA LEU A 199 -4.97 18.04 -9.14
C LEU A 199 -3.69 17.22 -9.27
N TYR A 200 -2.66 17.53 -8.50
CA TYR A 200 -1.37 16.87 -8.56
C TYR A 200 -0.80 16.72 -7.16
N PHE A 201 -0.01 15.69 -6.98
CA PHE A 201 0.87 15.53 -5.84
C PHE A 201 2.18 14.88 -6.32
N VAL A 202 3.23 15.05 -5.54
CA VAL A 202 4.53 14.41 -5.73
C VAL A 202 5.12 14.18 -4.35
N ALA A 203 5.93 13.14 -4.18
CA ALA A 203 6.63 12.89 -2.93
C ALA A 203 7.36 14.16 -2.45
N ALA A 204 7.24 14.48 -1.16
CA ALA A 204 7.93 15.60 -0.55
C ALA A 204 9.40 15.28 -0.26
N GLY A 205 9.71 14.00 -0.12
CA GLY A 205 11.03 13.49 0.13
C GLY A 205 11.17 12.01 -0.21
N PRO A 206 12.36 11.46 -0.01
CA PRO A 206 12.71 10.09 -0.39
C PRO A 206 12.15 9.04 0.56
N VAL A 207 11.77 9.44 1.78
CA VAL A 207 11.18 8.54 2.76
C VAL A 207 9.65 8.65 2.67
N PRO A 208 8.90 7.53 2.66
CA PRO A 208 7.43 7.59 2.60
C PRO A 208 6.79 8.45 3.71
N SER A 209 7.44 8.58 4.87
CA SER A 209 6.99 9.42 5.98
C SER A 209 7.06 10.92 5.72
N ASP A 210 7.82 11.35 4.71
CA ASP A 210 7.94 12.75 4.32
C ASP A 210 6.63 13.28 3.70
N GLY A 211 5.76 12.37 3.24
CA GLY A 211 4.46 12.71 2.67
C GLY A 211 4.56 13.30 1.25
N HIS A 212 3.62 14.18 0.92
CA HIS A 212 3.43 14.69 -0.43
C HIS A 212 3.29 16.22 -0.49
N LEU A 213 3.81 16.79 -1.58
CA LEU A 213 3.56 18.17 -1.97
C LEU A 213 2.40 18.23 -2.97
N PHE A 214 1.27 18.75 -2.51
CA PHE A 214 0.07 18.93 -3.33
C PHE A 214 0.13 20.22 -4.17
N ALA A 215 -0.54 20.20 -5.32
CA ALA A 215 -0.61 21.34 -6.24
C ALA A 215 -1.96 21.38 -6.98
N ALA A 216 -2.51 22.59 -7.14
CA ALA A 216 -3.72 22.83 -7.92
C ALA A 216 -3.40 22.99 -9.41
N THR A 217 -2.20 23.48 -9.75
CA THR A 217 -1.79 23.73 -11.13
C THR A 217 -0.60 22.87 -11.57
N TYR A 218 -0.51 22.63 -12.88
CA TYR A 218 0.63 21.94 -13.46
C TYR A 218 1.95 22.69 -13.25
N LYS A 219 1.92 24.04 -13.26
CA LYS A 219 3.11 24.86 -13.02
C LYS A 219 3.67 24.66 -11.62
N GLU A 220 2.81 24.67 -10.60
CA GLU A 220 3.19 24.37 -9.21
C GLU A 220 3.71 22.94 -9.07
N HIS A 221 3.01 21.98 -9.67
CA HIS A 221 3.46 20.59 -9.66
C HIS A 221 4.85 20.44 -10.27
N ARG A 222 5.14 21.10 -11.41
CA ARG A 222 6.48 21.11 -12.02
C ARG A 222 7.55 21.70 -11.11
N ALA A 223 7.22 22.73 -10.32
CA ALA A 223 8.14 23.27 -9.33
C ALA A 223 8.39 22.28 -8.19
N ASN A 224 7.35 21.59 -7.70
CA ASN A 224 7.49 20.55 -6.67
C ASN A 224 8.34 19.37 -7.18
N VAL A 225 8.12 18.92 -8.42
CA VAL A 225 8.93 17.88 -9.06
C VAL A 225 10.41 18.30 -9.16
N ALA A 226 10.68 19.58 -9.48
CA ALA A 226 12.05 20.07 -9.54
C ALA A 226 12.74 20.04 -8.17
N LYS A 227 12.02 20.39 -7.09
CA LYS A 227 12.51 20.29 -5.72
C LYS A 227 12.80 18.84 -5.32
N TYR A 228 11.86 17.93 -5.59
CA TYR A 228 12.04 16.50 -5.31
C TYR A 228 13.28 15.93 -6.01
N ARG A 229 13.46 16.23 -7.31
CA ARG A 229 14.63 15.76 -8.08
C ARG A 229 15.96 16.32 -7.58
N GLU A 230 15.97 17.50 -6.97
CA GLU A 230 17.18 18.05 -6.35
C GLU A 230 17.53 17.25 -5.08
N ILE A 231 16.53 16.93 -4.25
CA ILE A 231 16.71 16.09 -3.06
C ILE A 231 17.23 14.70 -3.46
N GLU A 232 16.63 14.07 -4.48
CA GLU A 232 17.10 12.76 -4.99
C GLU A 232 18.56 12.80 -5.44
N ARG A 233 18.97 13.86 -6.17
CA ARG A 233 20.37 14.01 -6.62
C ARG A 233 21.32 14.13 -5.44
N GLN A 234 20.98 14.96 -4.45
CA GLN A 234 21.82 15.16 -3.27
C GLN A 234 22.00 13.86 -2.47
N GLN A 235 20.93 13.06 -2.37
CA GLN A 235 21.03 11.75 -1.73
C GLN A 235 21.85 10.74 -2.49
N ALA A 236 21.73 10.67 -3.82
CA ALA A 236 22.56 9.80 -4.63
C ALA A 236 24.05 10.10 -4.44
N ILE A 237 24.41 11.39 -4.43
CA ILE A 237 25.78 11.86 -4.17
C ILE A 237 26.23 11.48 -2.75
N ALA A 238 25.37 11.69 -1.75
CA ALA A 238 25.70 11.35 -0.36
C ALA A 238 25.89 9.84 -0.16
N ALA A 239 25.03 9.01 -0.76
CA ALA A 239 25.12 7.56 -0.68
C ALA A 239 26.37 7.01 -1.39
N GLU A 240 26.77 7.63 -2.52
CA GLU A 240 28.02 7.30 -3.20
C GLU A 240 29.24 7.62 -2.33
N ALA A 241 29.25 8.82 -1.71
CA ALA A 241 30.32 9.22 -0.81
C ALA A 241 30.40 8.34 0.46
N GLU A 242 29.26 7.94 1.02
CA GLU A 242 29.21 7.02 2.17
C GLU A 242 29.70 5.62 1.79
N ALA A 243 29.32 5.11 0.61
CA ALA A 243 29.80 3.82 0.12
C ALA A 243 31.30 3.82 -0.17
N GLU A 244 31.86 4.93 -0.67
CA GLU A 244 33.30 5.10 -0.85
C GLU A 244 34.03 5.14 0.49
N ALA A 245 33.56 5.94 1.45
CA ALA A 245 34.12 5.99 2.80
C ALA A 245 34.06 4.64 3.53
N ALA A 246 33.00 3.86 3.34
CA ALA A 246 32.87 2.52 3.91
C ALA A 246 33.88 1.54 3.29
N LYS A 247 34.13 1.62 1.98
CA LYS A 247 35.17 0.81 1.33
C LYS A 247 36.56 1.17 1.84
N ASP A 248 36.87 2.46 1.91
CA ASP A 248 38.17 2.94 2.41
C ASP A 248 38.43 2.48 3.86
N ALA A 249 37.39 2.49 4.70
CA ALA A 249 37.49 2.01 6.08
C ALA A 249 37.76 0.50 6.16
N ILE A 250 37.07 -0.30 5.35
CA ILE A 250 37.29 -1.76 5.26
C ILE A 250 38.71 -2.05 4.76
N GLU A 251 39.17 -1.33 3.74
CA GLU A 251 40.54 -1.49 3.21
C GLU A 251 41.60 -1.11 4.26
N ALA A 252 41.37 -0.04 5.02
CA ALA A 252 42.28 0.39 6.09
C ALA A 252 42.34 -0.63 7.25
N GLU A 253 41.21 -1.20 7.64
CA GLU A 253 41.13 -2.24 8.68
C GLU A 253 41.86 -3.51 8.23
N GLN A 254 41.60 -3.98 7.00
CA GLN A 254 42.29 -5.13 6.41
C GLN A 254 43.81 -4.91 6.27
N ALA A 255 44.24 -3.70 5.92
CA ALA A 255 45.65 -3.36 5.85
C ALA A 255 46.33 -3.35 7.23
N SER A 256 45.60 -3.01 8.30
CA SER A 256 46.11 -3.02 9.66
C SER A 256 46.25 -4.45 10.23
N GLU A 257 45.30 -5.34 9.95
CA GLU A 257 45.36 -6.75 10.36
C GLU A 257 46.46 -7.54 9.63
N ALA A 258 46.74 -7.21 8.36
CA ALA A 258 47.82 -7.81 7.59
C ALA A 258 49.24 -7.38 8.05
N GLY A 259 49.35 -6.32 8.86
CA GLY A 259 50.61 -5.77 9.35
C GLY A 259 51.14 -6.39 10.65
N GLU A 260 50.35 -7.22 11.35
CA GLU A 260 50.74 -7.81 12.64
C GLU A 260 51.48 -9.17 12.54
N ASP A 261 51.61 -9.76 11.35
CA ASP A 261 52.26 -11.07 11.15
C ASP A 261 53.65 -10.92 10.46
N VAL A 262 54.63 -10.41 11.21
CA VAL A 262 56.06 -10.63 10.89
C VAL A 262 56.68 -11.47 11.99
N PRO A 263 56.96 -12.78 11.79
CA PRO A 263 57.65 -13.57 12.78
C PRO A 263 59.11 -13.10 12.86
N ALA A 264 59.46 -12.49 13.99
CA ALA A 264 60.85 -12.25 14.35
C ALA A 264 61.53 -13.59 14.65
N GLY A 265 62.32 -14.13 13.71
CA GLY A 265 63.20 -15.23 14.03
C GLY A 265 63.90 -15.90 12.86
N ALA A 266 65.20 -15.59 12.69
CA ALA A 266 66.23 -16.62 12.49
C ALA A 266 67.62 -16.00 12.68
N ALA A 267 68.18 -16.23 13.86
CA ALA A 267 69.59 -16.00 14.16
C ALA A 267 70.48 -16.99 13.38
N ALA A 268 71.59 -16.49 12.82
CA ALA A 268 72.62 -17.31 12.20
C ALA A 268 73.57 -17.91 13.25
N PRO A 269 73.98 -19.19 13.16
CA PRO A 269 75.00 -19.76 14.04
C PRO A 269 76.42 -19.56 13.47
N GLN A 270 77.39 -19.65 14.38
CA GLN A 270 78.83 -19.44 14.22
C GLN A 270 79.51 -20.45 13.30
#